data_AF-A0A927MKA5-F1
#
_entry.id   AF-A0A927MKA5-F1
#
_cell.length_a   1.000
_cell.length_b   1.000
_cell.length_c   1.000
_cell.angle_alpha   90.00
_cell.angle_beta   90.00
_cell.angle_gamma   90.00
#
_symmetry.space_group_name_H-M   'P 1'
#
loop_
_entity.id
_entity.type
_entity.pdbx_description
1 polymer ?
#
loop_
_entity_poly.entity_id
_entity_poly.type
_entity_poly.pdbx_seq_one_letter_code
_entity_poly.pdbx_strand_id
1 'polypeptide(L)'
;MNIENGEVKYKHIGGPKITIKYSANWPEISLLDFFENEDVIFRFMDTSYLAGNYYIKVPQNEHIFDKDKIDVWDWMEINIKKESQYDTATKSIRVDSIQYNVIQNLKSTKKYSLIFDDDGKGEAADIITIYENDNKIYIEFYHCKYSAEIKPGARVGDLYEVCGQSNKSVDWKKDISKLIMHMKSRESLRYKKGERSRFEIGSQKTLAILEKKLKHYRAQLNVIVVQPGVSRIKISDSQLEVLGSTEHYLLSTYQIGFRVITSE
;
A
#
# COMPACT_ATOMS: atom_id res chain seq x y z
N MET A 1 -24.77 12.08 -3.49
CA MET A 1 -24.39 13.44 -3.08
C MET A 1 -25.12 14.38 -4.00
N ASN A 2 -25.92 15.29 -3.45
CA ASN A 2 -26.65 16.31 -4.19
C ASN A 2 -26.17 17.69 -3.72
N ILE A 3 -26.31 18.70 -4.57
CA ILE A 3 -26.03 20.09 -4.21
C ILE A 3 -27.38 20.80 -4.09
N GLU A 4 -27.71 21.27 -2.90
CA GLU A 4 -28.95 21.98 -2.58
C GLU A 4 -28.57 23.34 -1.99
N ASN A 5 -28.98 24.44 -2.64
CA ASN A 5 -28.65 25.82 -2.22
C ASN A 5 -27.14 26.08 -2.03
N GLY A 6 -26.28 25.41 -2.80
CA GLY A 6 -24.83 25.53 -2.68
C GLY A 6 -24.20 24.69 -1.56
N GLU A 7 -25.02 24.01 -0.75
CA GLU A 7 -24.57 23.05 0.25
C GLU A 7 -24.59 21.63 -0.31
N VAL A 8 -23.66 20.81 0.18
CA VAL A 8 -23.63 19.39 -0.14
C VAL A 8 -24.55 18.64 0.80
N LYS A 9 -25.48 17.86 0.24
CA LYS A 9 -26.34 16.94 0.99
C LYS A 9 -26.06 15.51 0.59
N TYR A 10 -25.95 14.65 1.60
CA TYR A 10 -25.72 13.23 1.42
C TYR A 10 -27.01 12.46 1.67
N LYS A 11 -27.32 11.51 0.79
CA LYS A 11 -28.50 10.65 0.92
C LYS A 11 -28.09 9.22 0.62
N HIS A 12 -28.54 8.30 1.47
CA HIS A 12 -28.37 6.87 1.22
C HIS A 12 -29.34 6.42 0.13
N ILE A 13 -28.79 5.99 -1.00
CA ILE A 13 -29.57 5.58 -2.19
C ILE A 13 -29.87 4.08 -2.21
N GLY A 14 -29.06 3.25 -1.53
CA GLY A 14 -29.21 1.79 -1.49
C GLY A 14 -27.95 1.10 -0.97
N GLY A 15 -28.06 -0.19 -0.65
CA GLY A 15 -26.99 -0.98 -0.04
C GLY A 15 -27.11 -1.09 1.49
N PRO A 16 -26.11 -1.72 2.15
CA PRO A 16 -26.09 -1.82 3.61
C PRO A 16 -25.89 -0.45 4.25
N LYS A 17 -26.58 -0.20 5.37
CA LYS A 17 -26.31 0.98 6.20
C LYS A 17 -24.97 0.77 6.90
N ILE A 18 -24.03 1.67 6.62
CA ILE A 18 -22.68 1.63 7.17
C ILE A 18 -22.62 2.53 8.40
N THR A 19 -21.97 2.04 9.46
CA THR A 19 -21.60 2.84 10.64
C THR A 19 -20.08 2.99 10.73
N ILE A 20 -19.65 4.11 11.29
CA ILE A 20 -18.25 4.43 11.56
C ILE A 20 -18.06 4.44 13.07
N LYS A 21 -16.95 3.84 13.51
CA LYS A 21 -16.55 3.81 14.91
C LYS A 21 -15.07 4.20 15.02
N TYR A 22 -14.80 5.38 15.57
CA TYR A 22 -13.43 5.93 15.67
C TYR A 22 -12.51 5.08 16.55
N SER A 23 -13.03 4.53 17.65
CA SER A 23 -12.31 3.59 18.52
C SER A 23 -13.28 2.73 19.31
N ALA A 24 -12.78 1.68 19.98
CA ALA A 24 -13.61 0.71 20.70
C ALA A 24 -14.62 1.33 21.68
N ASN A 25 -14.27 2.48 22.29
CA ASN A 25 -15.07 3.15 23.32
C ASN A 25 -15.92 4.31 22.79
N TRP A 26 -15.89 4.61 21.48
CA TRP A 26 -16.69 5.68 20.89
C TRP A 26 -18.06 5.16 20.43
N PRO A 27 -19.12 5.99 20.46
CA PRO A 27 -20.40 5.61 19.89
C PRO A 27 -20.24 5.34 18.38
N GLU A 28 -21.06 4.44 17.87
CA GLU A 28 -21.19 4.27 16.42
C GLU A 28 -21.95 5.46 15.85
N ILE A 29 -21.44 6.03 14.77
CA ILE A 29 -22.04 7.14 14.04
C ILE A 29 -22.46 6.61 12.67
N SER A 30 -23.62 7.01 12.14
CA SER A 30 -23.98 6.57 10.79
C SER A 30 -23.07 7.22 9.75
N LEU A 31 -22.82 6.55 8.62
CA LEU A 31 -22.03 7.14 7.53
C LEU A 31 -22.61 8.47 7.03
N LEU A 32 -23.94 8.63 7.07
CA LEU A 32 -24.59 9.88 6.71
C LEU A 32 -24.26 10.99 7.71
N ASP A 33 -24.42 10.73 9.01
CA ASP A 33 -24.08 11.70 10.04
C ASP A 33 -22.60 12.08 9.96
N PHE A 34 -21.71 11.12 9.68
CA PHE A 34 -20.30 11.39 9.45
C PHE A 34 -20.10 12.36 8.27
N PHE A 35 -20.75 12.13 7.13
CA PHE A 35 -20.66 13.02 5.97
C PHE A 35 -21.27 14.41 6.20
N GLU A 36 -22.23 14.53 7.10
CA GLU A 36 -22.84 15.82 7.46
C GLU A 36 -22.00 16.63 8.45
N ASN A 37 -21.23 15.96 9.32
CA ASN A 37 -20.47 16.60 10.39
C ASN A 37 -18.97 16.76 10.10
N GLU A 38 -18.44 16.08 9.07
CA GLU A 38 -17.01 16.07 8.74
C GLU A 38 -16.76 16.60 7.32
N ASP A 39 -15.67 17.35 7.14
CA ASP A 39 -15.22 17.83 5.82
C ASP A 39 -14.61 16.67 5.01
N VAL A 40 -15.47 15.93 4.31
CA VAL A 40 -15.05 14.80 3.50
C VAL A 40 -14.47 15.24 2.16
N ILE A 41 -13.24 14.80 1.90
CA ILE A 41 -12.57 14.94 0.61
C ILE A 41 -12.55 13.58 -0.08
N PHE A 42 -13.20 13.48 -1.23
CA PHE A 42 -13.07 12.32 -2.10
C PHE A 42 -11.86 12.54 -3.01
N ARG A 43 -10.77 11.82 -2.74
CA ARG A 43 -9.57 11.87 -3.56
C ARG A 43 -9.61 10.77 -4.61
N PHE A 44 -9.37 11.15 -5.86
CA PHE A 44 -9.27 10.26 -7.00
C PHE A 44 -7.81 9.89 -7.27
N MET A 45 -7.61 8.88 -8.11
CA MET A 45 -6.30 8.27 -8.37
C MET A 45 -5.38 9.11 -9.26
N ASP A 46 -5.96 9.93 -10.12
CA ASP A 46 -5.27 11.01 -10.84
C ASP A 46 -4.91 12.19 -9.92
N THR A 47 -5.07 12.02 -8.59
CA THR A 47 -4.85 13.00 -7.54
C THR A 47 -5.81 14.19 -7.55
N SER A 48 -6.76 14.23 -8.50
CA SER A 48 -7.91 15.12 -8.45
C SER A 48 -8.73 14.83 -7.19
N TYR A 49 -9.53 15.80 -6.76
CA TYR A 49 -10.36 15.61 -5.58
C TYR A 49 -11.64 16.43 -5.62
N LEU A 50 -12.66 15.89 -4.97
CA LEU A 50 -13.93 16.55 -4.70
C LEU A 50 -13.96 16.92 -3.22
N ALA A 51 -13.96 18.22 -2.93
CA ALA A 51 -14.10 18.78 -1.60
C ALA A 51 -15.33 19.68 -1.57
N GLY A 52 -16.35 19.27 -0.81
CA GLY A 52 -17.66 19.90 -0.90
C GLY A 52 -18.20 19.87 -2.33
N ASN A 53 -18.60 21.02 -2.87
CA ASN A 53 -19.09 21.17 -4.24
C ASN A 53 -17.98 21.50 -5.27
N TYR A 54 -16.71 21.49 -4.86
CA TYR A 54 -15.58 21.79 -5.74
C TYR A 54 -14.92 20.51 -6.24
N TYR A 55 -15.01 20.27 -7.54
CA TYR A 55 -14.21 19.24 -8.21
C TYR A 55 -12.95 19.88 -8.82
N ILE A 56 -11.81 19.60 -8.21
CA ILE A 56 -10.51 20.13 -8.63
C ILE A 56 -9.81 19.04 -9.44
N LYS A 57 -9.69 19.28 -10.75
CA LYS A 57 -8.96 18.40 -11.67
C LYS A 57 -7.47 18.72 -11.63
N VAL A 58 -6.66 17.68 -11.55
CA VAL A 58 -5.23 17.77 -11.87
C VAL A 58 -5.08 17.56 -13.38
N PRO A 59 -4.33 18.40 -14.11
CA PRO A 59 -4.15 18.23 -15.55
C PRO A 59 -3.61 16.84 -15.88
N GLN A 60 -4.31 16.08 -16.73
CA GLN A 60 -3.97 14.68 -17.06
C GLN A 60 -2.63 14.51 -17.81
N ASN A 61 -2.08 15.59 -18.37
CA ASN A 61 -1.06 15.48 -19.43
C ASN A 61 0.38 15.67 -18.95
N GLU A 62 0.65 15.76 -17.64
CA GLU A 62 2.01 16.10 -17.19
C GLU A 62 2.80 14.91 -16.62
N HIS A 63 2.16 13.78 -16.28
CA HIS A 63 2.82 12.70 -15.54
C HIS A 63 2.48 11.32 -16.12
N ILE A 64 3.14 10.97 -17.22
CA ILE A 64 3.17 9.61 -17.76
C ILE A 64 4.32 8.88 -17.09
N PHE A 65 4.05 7.72 -16.46
CA PHE A 65 5.12 6.90 -15.89
C PHE A 65 6.05 6.39 -17.00
N ASP A 66 7.35 6.47 -16.75
CA ASP A 66 8.33 5.93 -17.66
C ASP A 66 8.27 4.38 -17.62
N LYS A 67 7.81 3.78 -18.72
CA LYS A 67 7.69 2.33 -18.90
C LYS A 67 9.02 1.59 -18.68
N ASP A 68 10.15 2.26 -18.87
CA ASP A 68 11.47 1.66 -18.68
C ASP A 68 11.91 1.60 -17.21
N LYS A 69 11.21 2.31 -16.31
CA LYS A 69 11.36 2.15 -14.86
C LYS A 69 10.61 0.94 -14.29
N ILE A 70 9.83 0.23 -15.11
CA ILE A 70 9.06 -0.94 -14.66
C ILE A 70 9.99 -2.15 -14.57
N ASP A 71 10.15 -2.66 -13.36
CA ASP A 71 10.86 -3.90 -13.07
C ASP A 71 10.00 -5.10 -13.54
N VAL A 72 10.56 -5.95 -14.39
CA VAL A 72 9.88 -7.18 -14.83
C VAL A 72 10.43 -8.35 -14.04
N TRP A 73 9.54 -9.06 -13.37
CA TRP A 73 9.88 -10.28 -12.64
C TRP A 73 9.29 -11.51 -13.34
N ASP A 74 9.94 -12.64 -13.11
CA ASP A 74 9.41 -13.94 -13.50
C ASP A 74 8.38 -14.40 -12.47
N TRP A 75 7.18 -14.71 -12.98
CA TRP A 75 6.03 -15.18 -12.20
C TRP A 75 5.65 -16.62 -12.58
N MET A 76 6.53 -17.36 -13.26
CA MET A 76 6.35 -18.79 -13.50
C MET A 76 6.11 -19.54 -12.19
N GLU A 77 5.18 -20.49 -12.22
CA GLU A 77 4.73 -21.29 -11.08
C GLU A 77 4.06 -20.50 -9.94
N ILE A 78 3.92 -19.17 -10.08
CA ILE A 78 3.17 -18.33 -9.14
C ILE A 78 1.74 -18.19 -9.64
N ASN A 79 0.80 -18.51 -8.76
CA ASN A 79 -0.59 -18.22 -8.99
C ASN A 79 -0.86 -16.75 -8.69
N ILE A 80 -0.84 -15.91 -9.71
CA ILE A 80 -1.06 -14.45 -9.60
C ILE A 80 -2.48 -14.07 -9.11
N LYS A 81 -3.37 -15.03 -8.91
CA LYS A 81 -4.67 -14.84 -8.25
C LYS A 81 -4.60 -14.99 -6.73
N LYS A 82 -3.48 -15.48 -6.20
CA LYS A 82 -3.21 -15.65 -4.76
C LYS A 82 -2.25 -14.57 -4.29
N GLU A 83 -2.82 -13.52 -3.69
CA GLU A 83 -2.05 -12.41 -3.10
C GLU A 83 -1.27 -12.87 -1.85
N SER A 84 -2.00 -13.29 -0.81
CA SER A 84 -1.42 -13.52 0.51
C SER A 84 -0.61 -14.80 0.65
N GLN A 85 0.53 -14.70 1.34
CA GLN A 85 1.39 -15.83 1.68
C GLN A 85 0.74 -16.79 2.69
N TYR A 86 -0.03 -16.25 3.65
CA TYR A 86 -0.61 -17.05 4.72
C TYR A 86 -2.10 -17.33 4.47
N ASP A 87 -2.45 -18.61 4.46
CA ASP A 87 -3.84 -19.05 4.43
C ASP A 87 -4.37 -19.14 5.86
N THR A 88 -5.27 -18.25 6.24
CA THR A 88 -5.87 -18.24 7.57
C THR A 88 -6.81 -19.41 7.81
N ALA A 89 -7.41 -19.98 6.76
CA ALA A 89 -8.34 -21.11 6.88
C ALA A 89 -7.60 -22.42 7.14
N THR A 90 -6.51 -22.66 6.42
CA THR A 90 -5.68 -23.87 6.58
C THR A 90 -4.51 -23.70 7.53
N LYS A 91 -4.26 -22.47 8.02
CA LYS A 91 -3.09 -22.09 8.84
C LYS A 91 -1.76 -22.52 8.21
N SER A 92 -1.65 -22.38 6.90
CA SER A 92 -0.48 -22.84 6.13
C SER A 92 0.07 -21.74 5.21
N ILE A 93 1.28 -21.96 4.73
CA ILE A 93 1.96 -21.06 3.80
C ILE A 93 1.68 -21.50 2.36
N ARG A 94 1.25 -20.56 1.53
CA ARG A 94 1.05 -20.72 0.10
C ARG A 94 2.33 -20.33 -0.63
N VAL A 95 3.13 -21.33 -0.99
CA VAL A 95 4.40 -21.13 -1.69
C VAL A 95 4.23 -20.62 -3.12
N ASP A 96 3.04 -20.75 -3.69
CA ASP A 96 2.67 -20.28 -5.04
C ASP A 96 1.97 -18.90 -5.01
N SER A 97 2.10 -18.14 -3.92
CA SER A 97 1.49 -16.81 -3.78
C SER A 97 2.44 -15.68 -4.20
N ILE A 98 1.87 -14.52 -4.53
CA ILE A 98 2.62 -13.30 -4.88
C ILE A 98 3.51 -12.88 -3.72
N GLN A 99 2.95 -12.72 -2.51
CA GLN A 99 3.73 -12.28 -1.35
C GLN A 99 4.86 -13.26 -1.01
N TYR A 100 4.63 -14.58 -1.11
CA TYR A 100 5.70 -15.56 -0.87
C TYR A 100 6.84 -15.38 -1.87
N ASN A 101 6.53 -15.28 -3.17
CA ASN A 101 7.53 -15.04 -4.21
C ASN A 101 8.33 -13.76 -3.95
N VAL A 102 7.64 -12.67 -3.58
CA VAL A 102 8.28 -11.40 -3.24
C VAL A 102 9.21 -11.55 -2.04
N ILE A 103 8.76 -12.18 -0.95
CA ILE A 103 9.59 -12.42 0.23
C ILE A 103 10.83 -13.25 -0.11
N GLN A 104 10.71 -14.31 -0.91
CA GLN A 104 11.87 -15.13 -1.30
C GLN A 104 12.87 -14.36 -2.16
N ASN A 105 12.38 -13.60 -3.15
CA ASN A 105 13.23 -12.74 -3.97
C ASN A 105 13.97 -11.71 -3.10
N LEU A 106 13.28 -11.05 -2.18
CA LEU A 106 13.89 -10.09 -1.25
C LEU A 106 14.93 -10.75 -0.35
N LYS A 107 14.65 -11.94 0.21
CA LYS A 107 15.63 -12.71 1.00
C LYS A 107 16.87 -13.07 0.19
N SER A 108 16.71 -13.44 -1.08
CA SER A 108 17.82 -13.85 -1.95
C SER A 108 18.84 -12.73 -2.19
N THR A 109 18.41 -11.46 -2.15
CA THR A 109 19.30 -10.30 -2.30
C THR A 109 20.32 -10.17 -1.17
N LYS A 110 20.04 -10.75 0.01
CA LYS A 110 20.84 -10.63 1.25
C LYS A 110 21.11 -9.18 1.69
N LYS A 111 20.36 -8.22 1.15
CA LYS A 111 20.50 -6.79 1.41
C LYS A 111 19.82 -6.35 2.71
N TYR A 112 18.73 -7.01 3.06
CA TYR A 112 17.82 -6.53 4.10
C TYR A 112 18.23 -7.00 5.49
N SER A 113 18.34 -6.04 6.42
CA SER A 113 18.48 -6.32 7.84
C SER A 113 17.18 -6.85 8.44
N LEU A 114 16.04 -6.50 7.84
CA LEU A 114 14.71 -6.84 8.32
C LEU A 114 13.74 -6.98 7.15
N ILE A 115 12.96 -8.06 7.15
CA ILE A 115 11.80 -8.26 6.26
C ILE A 115 10.63 -8.66 7.17
N PHE A 116 9.51 -7.95 7.05
CA PHE A 116 8.36 -8.08 7.92
C PHE A 116 7.09 -8.25 7.09
N ASP A 117 6.39 -9.35 7.32
CA ASP A 117 5.07 -9.66 6.80
C ASP A 117 4.02 -8.87 7.61
N ASP A 118 3.61 -7.71 7.09
CA ASP A 118 2.55 -6.89 7.71
C ASP A 118 1.16 -7.18 7.12
N ASP A 119 1.01 -8.19 6.27
CA ASP A 119 -0.27 -8.59 5.66
C ASP A 119 -1.41 -8.74 6.68
N GLY A 120 -2.57 -8.24 6.28
CA GLY A 120 -3.87 -8.37 6.93
C GLY A 120 -4.36 -7.08 7.57
N LYS A 121 -5.67 -7.03 7.89
CA LYS A 121 -6.41 -5.83 8.37
C LYS A 121 -5.57 -4.82 9.17
N GLY A 122 -5.54 -3.58 8.68
CA GLY A 122 -4.87 -2.45 9.31
C GLY A 122 -3.35 -2.42 9.08
N GLU A 123 -2.85 -3.10 8.06
CA GLU A 123 -1.45 -3.05 7.63
C GLU A 123 -1.00 -1.66 7.18
N ALA A 124 0.31 -1.44 7.22
CA ALA A 124 0.97 -0.32 6.57
C ALA A 124 1.27 -0.58 5.10
N ALA A 125 1.66 -1.83 4.79
CA ALA A 125 1.89 -2.43 3.49
C ALA A 125 1.82 -3.95 3.65
N ASP A 126 1.79 -4.73 2.56
CA ASP A 126 1.86 -6.19 2.68
C ASP A 126 3.20 -6.65 3.27
N ILE A 127 4.30 -6.09 2.73
CA ILE A 127 5.66 -6.43 3.15
C ILE A 127 6.43 -5.14 3.41
N ILE A 128 7.09 -5.09 4.56
CA ILE A 128 7.98 -3.99 4.95
C ILE A 128 9.40 -4.53 5.02
N THR A 129 10.32 -3.87 4.32
CA THR A 129 11.74 -4.16 4.44
C THR A 129 12.51 -2.97 4.99
N ILE A 130 13.59 -3.25 5.73
CA ILE A 130 14.48 -2.22 6.23
C ILE A 130 15.93 -2.66 6.01
N TYR A 131 16.73 -1.76 5.45
CA TYR A 131 18.18 -1.90 5.35
C TYR A 131 18.85 -0.56 5.62
N GLU A 132 20.15 -0.61 5.86
CA GLU A 132 20.98 0.55 6.14
C GLU A 132 22.06 0.66 5.08
N ASN A 133 22.27 1.85 4.57
CA ASN A 133 23.37 2.16 3.66
C ASN A 133 23.79 3.61 3.84
N ASP A 134 25.09 3.90 3.84
CA ASP A 134 25.67 5.26 3.93
C ASP A 134 25.04 6.16 5.02
N ASN A 135 24.93 5.65 6.26
CA ASN A 135 24.30 6.33 7.39
C ASN A 135 22.84 6.78 7.14
N LYS A 136 22.13 6.12 6.22
CA LYS A 136 20.70 6.27 5.98
C LYS A 136 19.99 4.95 6.20
N ILE A 137 18.76 5.04 6.69
CA ILE A 137 17.88 3.90 6.85
C ILE A 137 16.88 3.94 5.71
N TYR A 138 16.86 2.89 4.91
CA TYR A 138 15.93 2.72 3.82
C TYR A 138 14.81 1.79 4.27
N ILE A 139 13.59 2.28 4.12
CA ILE A 139 12.36 1.55 4.40
C ILE A 139 11.66 1.37 3.07
N GLU A 140 11.29 0.14 2.74
CA GLU A 140 10.57 -0.15 1.50
C GLU A 140 9.24 -0.83 1.83
N PHE A 141 8.16 -0.25 1.33
CA PHE A 141 6.81 -0.81 1.40
C PHE A 141 6.49 -1.48 0.08
N TYR A 142 6.16 -2.77 0.12
CA TYR A 142 5.68 -3.50 -1.03
C TYR A 142 4.17 -3.69 -0.87
N HIS A 143 3.40 -3.13 -1.80
CA HIS A 143 1.96 -3.35 -1.92
C HIS A 143 1.73 -4.39 -3.01
N CYS A 144 1.35 -5.60 -2.61
CA CYS A 144 1.12 -6.73 -3.48
C CYS A 144 -0.36 -6.80 -3.84
N LYS A 145 -0.67 -7.03 -5.12
CA LYS A 145 -2.06 -7.17 -5.53
C LYS A 145 -2.27 -8.37 -6.45
N TYR A 146 -3.29 -9.18 -6.16
CA TYR A 146 -3.70 -10.24 -7.08
C TYR A 146 -4.19 -9.65 -8.41
N SER A 147 -4.11 -10.45 -9.47
CA SER A 147 -4.68 -10.09 -10.75
C SER A 147 -6.16 -10.44 -10.83
N ALA A 148 -6.95 -9.56 -11.42
CA ALA A 148 -8.33 -9.87 -11.78
C ALA A 148 -8.45 -11.00 -12.81
N GLU A 149 -7.39 -11.37 -13.53
CA GLU A 149 -7.38 -12.42 -14.56
C GLU A 149 -6.16 -13.35 -14.45
N ILE A 150 -6.23 -14.54 -15.06
CA ILE A 150 -5.10 -15.49 -15.04
C ILE A 150 -3.96 -15.00 -15.95
N LYS A 151 -4.31 -14.26 -17.01
CA LYS A 151 -3.32 -13.74 -17.97
C LYS A 151 -3.00 -12.28 -17.69
N PRO A 152 -1.69 -11.93 -17.59
CA PRO A 152 -1.27 -10.55 -17.53
C PRO A 152 -1.76 -9.74 -18.74
N GLY A 153 -2.08 -8.47 -18.52
CA GLY A 153 -2.66 -7.61 -19.54
C GLY A 153 -2.65 -6.13 -19.18
N ALA A 154 -3.51 -5.36 -19.83
CA ALA A 154 -3.52 -3.90 -19.78
C ALA A 154 -4.70 -3.32 -18.98
N ARG A 155 -5.20 -4.06 -17.98
CA ARG A 155 -6.38 -3.67 -17.21
C ARG A 155 -6.00 -2.59 -16.20
N VAL A 156 -6.57 -1.40 -16.36
CA VAL A 156 -6.38 -0.30 -15.39
C VAL A 156 -6.93 -0.66 -14.01
N GLY A 157 -7.98 -1.50 -13.96
CA GLY A 157 -8.56 -2.01 -12.72
C GLY A 157 -7.56 -2.73 -11.80
N ASP A 158 -6.55 -3.40 -12.37
CA ASP A 158 -5.51 -4.08 -11.59
C ASP A 158 -4.59 -3.08 -10.83
N LEU A 159 -4.61 -1.79 -11.20
CA LEU A 159 -3.76 -0.74 -10.60
C LEU A 159 -4.48 0.18 -9.62
N TYR A 160 -5.81 0.34 -9.71
CA TYR A 160 -6.53 1.34 -8.91
C TYR A 160 -6.38 1.11 -7.40
N GLU A 161 -6.57 -0.12 -6.93
CA GLU A 161 -6.50 -0.41 -5.50
C GLU A 161 -5.07 -0.26 -4.95
N VAL A 162 -4.09 -0.84 -5.65
CA VAL A 162 -2.69 -0.89 -5.20
C VAL A 162 -2.01 0.48 -5.23
N CYS A 163 -2.35 1.33 -6.21
CA CYS A 163 -1.89 2.71 -6.23
C CYS A 163 -2.57 3.53 -5.10
N GLY A 164 -3.82 3.22 -4.75
CA GLY A 164 -4.51 3.84 -3.63
C GLY A 164 -3.85 3.52 -2.28
N GLN A 165 -3.45 2.26 -2.07
CA GLN A 165 -2.63 1.84 -0.92
C GLN A 165 -1.27 2.54 -0.91
N SER A 166 -0.66 2.69 -2.09
CA SER A 166 0.61 3.43 -2.25
C SER A 166 0.48 4.88 -1.80
N ASN A 167 -0.56 5.59 -2.23
CA ASN A 167 -0.82 6.98 -1.82
C ASN A 167 -1.06 7.12 -0.31
N LYS A 168 -1.66 6.13 0.36
CA LYS A 168 -1.86 6.13 1.83
C LYS A 168 -0.55 5.95 2.60
N SER A 169 0.52 5.48 1.96
CA SER A 169 1.83 5.28 2.60
C SER A 169 2.46 6.59 3.11
N VAL A 170 2.01 7.75 2.61
CA VAL A 170 2.48 9.08 3.04
C VAL A 170 2.24 9.33 4.52
N ASP A 171 1.22 8.73 5.12
CA ASP A 171 0.92 8.95 6.54
C ASP A 171 1.98 8.31 7.45
N TRP A 172 2.56 7.19 7.02
CA TRP A 172 3.70 6.57 7.71
C TRP A 172 4.98 7.39 7.52
N LYS A 173 5.17 8.04 6.37
CA LYS A 173 6.32 8.92 6.13
C LYS A 173 6.35 10.13 7.07
N LYS A 174 5.18 10.68 7.42
CA LYS A 174 5.04 11.83 8.33
C LYS A 174 5.57 11.51 9.73
N ASP A 175 5.45 10.26 10.18
CA ASP A 175 5.93 9.81 11.48
C ASP A 175 6.39 8.34 11.44
N ILE A 176 7.66 8.14 11.10
CA ILE A 176 8.28 6.81 11.06
C ILE A 176 8.31 6.16 12.46
N SER A 177 8.27 6.92 13.55
CA SER A 177 8.22 6.32 14.89
C SER A 177 6.90 5.57 15.10
N LYS A 178 5.79 6.09 14.56
CA LYS A 178 4.50 5.37 14.54
C LYS A 178 4.58 4.07 13.75
N LEU A 179 5.31 4.04 12.63
CA LEU A 179 5.53 2.80 11.88
C LEU A 179 6.25 1.74 12.73
N ILE A 180 7.31 2.12 13.44
CA ILE A 180 8.04 1.19 14.32
C ILE A 180 7.14 0.68 15.44
N MET A 181 6.35 1.56 16.08
CA MET A 181 5.38 1.16 17.10
C MET A 181 4.30 0.22 16.55
N HIS A 182 3.81 0.48 15.34
CA HIS A 182 2.87 -0.37 14.62
C HIS A 182 3.44 -1.78 14.42
N MET A 183 4.64 -1.90 13.84
CA MET A 183 5.30 -3.19 13.63
C MET A 183 5.49 -3.98 14.94
N LYS A 184 5.91 -3.31 16.02
CA LYS A 184 6.03 -3.93 17.35
C LYS A 184 4.69 -4.44 17.89
N SER A 185 3.64 -3.64 17.75
CA SER A 185 2.28 -4.00 18.18
C SER A 185 1.75 -5.20 17.42
N ARG A 186 1.89 -5.19 16.09
CA ARG A 186 1.49 -6.27 15.18
C ARG A 186 2.17 -7.60 15.50
N GLU A 187 3.47 -7.57 15.78
CA GLU A 187 4.20 -8.76 16.24
C GLU A 187 3.72 -9.23 17.61
N SER A 188 3.58 -8.32 18.57
CA SER A 188 3.14 -8.66 19.93
C SER A 188 1.78 -9.35 19.93
N LEU A 189 0.87 -8.92 19.06
CA LEU A 189 -0.45 -9.53 18.89
C LEU A 189 -0.37 -10.96 18.34
N ARG A 190 0.47 -11.24 17.33
CA ARG A 190 0.69 -12.62 16.83
C ARG A 190 1.31 -13.51 17.92
N TYR A 191 2.34 -12.99 18.61
CA TYR A 191 3.00 -13.72 19.69
C TYR A 191 2.05 -14.12 20.82
N LYS A 192 1.18 -13.19 21.28
CA LYS A 192 0.18 -13.46 22.32
C LYS A 192 -0.84 -14.53 21.92
N LYS A 193 -1.07 -14.71 20.63
CA LYS A 193 -1.98 -15.75 20.08
C LYS A 193 -1.27 -17.08 19.80
N GLY A 194 0.04 -17.18 20.02
CA GLY A 194 0.82 -18.35 19.63
C GLY A 194 0.93 -18.53 18.12
N GLU A 195 0.72 -17.44 17.35
CA GLU A 195 0.82 -17.44 15.89
C GLU A 195 2.28 -17.27 15.45
N ARG A 196 2.56 -17.62 14.19
CA ARG A 196 3.87 -17.40 13.56
C ARG A 196 4.28 -15.93 13.64
N SER A 197 5.58 -15.69 13.85
CA SER A 197 6.16 -14.35 13.79
C SER A 197 5.94 -13.67 12.44
N ARG A 198 5.76 -12.35 12.45
CA ARG A 198 5.75 -11.51 11.25
C ARG A 198 7.15 -11.27 10.69
N PHE A 199 8.20 -11.53 11.46
CA PHE A 199 9.57 -11.40 10.97
C PHE A 199 9.93 -12.56 10.04
N GLU A 200 10.13 -12.24 8.77
CA GLU A 200 10.68 -13.14 7.76
C GLU A 200 12.21 -13.14 7.79
N ILE A 201 12.79 -11.98 8.09
CA ILE A 201 14.21 -11.75 8.39
C ILE A 201 14.30 -10.73 9.52
N GLY A 202 15.26 -10.91 10.41
CA GLY A 202 15.46 -10.06 11.58
C GLY A 202 14.58 -10.49 12.75
N SER A 203 14.38 -9.58 13.71
CA SER A 203 13.65 -9.85 14.94
C SER A 203 13.21 -8.55 15.62
N GLN A 204 12.46 -8.66 16.72
CA GLN A 204 12.18 -7.53 17.62
C GLN A 204 13.45 -6.81 18.10
N LYS A 205 14.54 -7.56 18.35
CA LYS A 205 15.84 -6.97 18.74
C LYS A 205 16.42 -6.14 17.60
N THR A 206 16.36 -6.64 16.37
CA THR A 206 16.80 -5.91 15.16
C THR A 206 16.00 -4.63 14.99
N LEU A 207 14.67 -4.70 15.12
CA LEU A 207 13.79 -3.53 15.03
C LEU A 207 14.10 -2.48 16.11
N ALA A 208 14.39 -2.91 17.34
CA ALA A 208 14.77 -2.00 18.42
C ALA A 208 16.14 -1.33 18.20
N ILE A 209 17.09 -2.01 17.53
CA ILE A 209 18.36 -1.40 17.13
C ILE A 209 18.12 -0.34 16.05
N LEU A 210 17.32 -0.65 15.03
CA LEU A 210 16.97 0.28 13.95
C LEU A 210 16.23 1.52 14.49
N GLU A 211 15.31 1.34 15.45
CA GLU A 211 14.62 2.44 16.13
C GLU A 211 15.59 3.40 16.83
N LYS A 212 16.62 2.87 17.51
CA LYS A 212 17.65 3.72 18.13
C LYS A 212 18.44 4.49 17.06
N LYS A 213 18.78 3.86 15.94
CA LYS A 213 19.49 4.50 14.83
C LYS A 213 18.66 5.60 14.15
N LEU A 214 17.35 5.40 14.01
CA LEU A 214 16.42 6.41 13.45
C LEU A 214 16.39 7.74 14.22
N LYS A 215 16.90 7.79 15.46
CA LYS A 215 17.08 9.04 16.21
C LYS A 215 18.20 9.93 15.66
N HIS A 216 19.13 9.35 14.92
CA HIS A 216 20.33 10.02 14.41
C HIS A 216 20.45 9.95 12.89
N TYR A 217 19.82 8.96 12.26
CA TYR A 217 19.94 8.67 10.83
C TYR A 217 18.68 9.16 10.10
N ARG A 218 18.84 9.66 8.88
CA ARG A 218 17.68 10.00 8.03
C ARG A 218 17.04 8.73 7.49
N ALA A 219 15.71 8.70 7.48
CA ALA A 219 14.92 7.63 6.88
C ALA A 219 14.47 8.01 5.46
N GLN A 220 14.73 7.14 4.50
CA GLN A 220 14.19 7.22 3.15
C GLN A 220 13.11 6.14 2.98
N LEU A 221 11.89 6.56 2.65
CA LEU A 221 10.81 5.64 2.32
C LEU A 221 10.75 5.46 0.80
N ASN A 222 10.59 4.22 0.35
CA ASN A 222 10.22 3.88 -1.00
C ASN A 222 8.96 3.01 -0.97
N VAL A 223 8.08 3.23 -1.94
CA VAL A 223 6.88 2.44 -2.14
C VAL A 223 7.02 1.68 -3.45
N ILE A 224 6.71 0.39 -3.42
CA ILE A 224 6.81 -0.52 -4.54
C ILE A 224 5.44 -1.15 -4.76
N VAL A 225 4.88 -0.94 -5.93
CA VAL A 225 3.68 -1.64 -6.40
C VAL A 225 4.11 -2.96 -7.02
N VAL A 226 3.52 -4.06 -6.56
CA VAL A 226 3.73 -5.40 -7.14
C VAL A 226 2.41 -5.88 -7.71
N GLN A 227 2.28 -5.84 -9.03
CA GLN A 227 1.07 -6.25 -9.73
C GLN A 227 1.43 -7.12 -10.95
N PRO A 228 1.56 -8.44 -10.76
CA PRO A 228 1.88 -9.36 -11.84
C PRO A 228 0.76 -9.52 -12.88
N GLY A 229 -0.45 -9.07 -12.58
CA GLY A 229 -1.55 -8.99 -13.54
C GLY A 229 -1.34 -7.97 -14.66
N VAL A 230 -0.39 -7.05 -14.49
CA VAL A 230 0.01 -6.10 -15.54
C VAL A 230 1.15 -6.70 -16.35
N SER A 231 1.06 -6.55 -17.67
CA SER A 231 2.15 -6.88 -18.61
C SER A 231 2.84 -5.58 -19.02
N ARG A 232 4.15 -5.48 -18.82
CA ARG A 232 4.93 -4.30 -19.24
C ARG A 232 4.84 -4.12 -20.76
N ILE A 233 4.93 -5.20 -21.54
CA ILE A 233 4.84 -5.15 -23.01
C ILE A 233 3.52 -4.56 -23.45
N LYS A 234 2.40 -5.01 -22.85
CA LYS A 234 1.04 -4.60 -23.22
C LYS A 234 0.53 -3.36 -22.47
N ILE A 235 1.33 -2.77 -21.59
CA ILE A 235 0.89 -1.69 -20.72
C ILE A 235 0.29 -0.54 -21.55
N SER A 236 -0.90 -0.10 -21.15
CA SER A 236 -1.62 0.97 -21.84
C SER A 236 -1.24 2.35 -21.30
N ASP A 237 -1.48 3.39 -22.09
CA ASP A 237 -1.26 4.78 -21.68
C ASP A 237 -2.04 5.11 -20.40
N SER A 238 -3.29 4.65 -20.28
CA SER A 238 -4.09 4.84 -19.07
C SER A 238 -3.48 4.18 -17.82
N GLN A 239 -2.77 3.06 -17.96
CA GLN A 239 -2.04 2.47 -16.84
C GLN A 239 -0.81 3.32 -16.48
N LEU A 240 -0.08 3.81 -17.48
CA LEU A 240 1.08 4.69 -17.27
C LEU A 240 0.68 6.03 -16.64
N GLU A 241 -0.47 6.58 -16.99
CA GLU A 241 -1.03 7.80 -16.38
C GLU A 241 -1.35 7.60 -14.89
N VAL A 242 -1.97 6.46 -14.53
CA VAL A 242 -2.29 6.14 -13.12
C VAL A 242 -1.01 5.96 -12.30
N LEU A 243 -0.02 5.24 -12.86
CA LEU A 243 1.28 5.08 -12.21
C LEU A 243 2.02 6.41 -12.09
N GLY A 244 1.99 7.25 -13.13
CA GLY A 244 2.70 8.52 -13.17
C GLY A 244 2.11 9.55 -12.21
N SER A 245 0.78 9.58 -12.10
CA SER A 245 0.07 10.36 -11.08
C SER A 245 0.47 9.94 -9.66
N THR A 246 0.59 8.63 -9.42
CA THR A 246 1.00 8.06 -8.13
C THR A 246 2.47 8.39 -7.83
N GLU A 247 3.37 8.20 -8.80
CA GLU A 247 4.79 8.56 -8.69
C GLU A 247 4.94 10.05 -8.35
N HIS A 248 4.26 10.92 -9.09
CA HIS A 248 4.34 12.36 -8.91
C HIS A 248 3.88 12.78 -7.50
N TYR A 249 2.74 12.26 -7.02
CA TYR A 249 2.25 12.58 -5.68
C TYR A 249 3.24 12.18 -4.59
N LEU A 250 3.77 10.96 -4.67
CA LEU A 250 4.72 10.42 -3.69
C LEU A 250 6.07 11.16 -3.71
N LEU A 251 6.63 11.41 -4.89
CA LEU A 251 7.92 12.06 -5.05
C LEU A 251 7.85 13.56 -4.78
N SER A 252 6.99 14.30 -5.49
CA SER A 252 6.99 15.77 -5.47
C SER A 252 6.56 16.33 -4.11
N THR A 253 5.63 15.66 -3.43
CA THR A 253 5.09 16.16 -2.15
C THR A 253 5.84 15.61 -0.94
N TYR A 254 6.21 14.32 -0.96
CA TYR A 254 6.73 13.63 0.24
C TYR A 254 8.14 13.08 0.10
N GLN A 255 8.77 13.23 -1.07
CA GLN A 255 10.09 12.68 -1.40
C GLN A 255 10.16 11.17 -1.14
N ILE A 256 9.05 10.47 -1.43
CA ILE A 256 8.95 9.01 -1.34
C ILE A 256 9.24 8.42 -2.71
N GLY A 257 10.26 7.57 -2.81
CA GLY A 257 10.58 6.88 -4.06
C GLY A 257 9.45 5.93 -4.47
N PHE A 258 9.25 5.75 -5.78
CA PHE A 258 8.22 4.87 -6.32
C PHE A 258 8.82 3.90 -7.33
N ARG A 259 8.47 2.62 -7.24
CA ARG A 259 8.83 1.58 -8.20
C ARG A 259 7.64 0.69 -8.49
N VAL A 260 7.68 0.03 -9.64
CA VAL A 260 6.60 -0.84 -10.10
C VAL A 260 7.21 -2.15 -10.57
N ILE A 261 6.71 -3.26 -10.06
CA ILE A 261 7.08 -4.62 -10.46
C ILE A 261 5.87 -5.27 -11.15
N THR A 262 6.06 -5.75 -12.38
CA THR A 262 5.00 -6.39 -13.17
C THR A 262 5.46 -7.71 -13.80
N SER A 263 4.58 -8.36 -14.55
CA SER A 263 4.98 -9.37 -15.52
C SER A 263 5.55 -8.72 -16.78
N GLU A 264 6.18 -9.54 -17.62
CA GLU A 264 6.64 -9.15 -18.94
C GLU A 264 5.50 -8.64 -19.84
#